data_AF-A0A2W6D5K6-F1
#
_entry.id   AF-A0A2W6D5K6-F1
#
_cell.length_a   1.000
_cell.length_b   1.000
_cell.length_c   1.000
_cell.angle_alpha   90.00
_cell.angle_beta   90.00
_cell.angle_gamma   90.00
#
_symmetry.space_group_name_H-M   'P 1'
#
loop_
_entity.id
_entity.type
_entity.pdbx_description
1 polymer ?
#
loop_
_entity_poly.entity_id
_entity_poly.type
_entity_poly.pdbx_seq_one_letter_code
_entity_poly.pdbx_strand_id
1 'polypeptide(L)'
;MNLKGNWPEGFEAWKHLSDVVLGAGLEPQLLNLVMMRASQINGCASCLDMHSTDAVSAGEDPRRLHVLPAWRDVSWFSARERAALALTESVTRIGEGRTVPDDVIAEADSVLGKDGAAKLLLAIVVINGWNRINITGHAAPRRGPSLSAHS
;
A
#
# COMPACT_ATOMS: atom_id res chain seq x y z
N MET A 1 -9.89 2.89 -18.67
CA MET A 1 -8.74 2.92 -19.60
C MET A 1 -7.99 1.59 -19.53
N ASN A 2 -7.65 0.93 -20.64
CA ASN A 2 -6.95 -0.38 -20.62
C ASN A 2 -5.43 -0.23 -20.84
N LEU A 3 -4.67 0.07 -19.78
CA LEU A 3 -3.21 0.23 -19.91
C LEU A 3 -2.53 -1.07 -20.38
N LYS A 4 -2.88 -2.21 -19.78
CA LYS A 4 -2.31 -3.52 -20.13
C LYS A 4 -2.50 -3.88 -21.60
N GLY A 5 -3.68 -3.61 -22.14
CA GLY A 5 -4.00 -3.90 -23.55
C GLY A 5 -3.46 -2.87 -24.53
N ASN A 6 -3.45 -1.58 -24.15
CA ASN A 6 -3.07 -0.51 -25.06
C ASN A 6 -1.56 -0.22 -25.08
N TRP A 7 -0.84 -0.48 -23.98
CA TRP A 7 0.62 -0.35 -23.89
C TRP A 7 1.22 -1.42 -22.98
N PRO A 8 1.38 -2.66 -23.49
CA PRO A 8 1.86 -3.79 -22.69
C PRO A 8 3.25 -3.59 -22.08
N GLU A 9 4.18 -2.99 -22.83
CA GLU A 9 5.54 -2.69 -22.37
C GLU A 9 5.54 -1.80 -21.12
N GLY A 10 4.75 -0.72 -21.14
CA GLY A 10 4.62 0.18 -19.97
C GLY A 10 4.00 -0.52 -18.76
N PHE A 11 3.04 -1.41 -18.98
CA PHE A 11 2.45 -2.22 -17.92
C PHE A 11 3.45 -3.20 -17.29
N GLU A 12 4.22 -3.92 -18.13
CA GLU A 12 5.24 -4.87 -17.63
C GLU A 12 6.40 -4.15 -16.94
N ALA A 13 6.81 -2.97 -17.42
CA ALA A 13 7.80 -2.15 -16.72
C ALA A 13 7.31 -1.72 -15.33
N TRP A 14 6.04 -1.31 -15.22
CA TRP A 14 5.43 -0.97 -13.92
C TRP A 14 5.32 -2.18 -12.99
N LYS A 15 4.96 -3.34 -13.54
CA LYS A 15 4.94 -4.61 -12.79
C LYS A 15 6.33 -4.98 -12.29
N HIS A 16 7.38 -4.82 -13.10
CA HIS A 16 8.75 -5.10 -12.69
C HIS A 16 9.19 -4.26 -11.47
N LEU A 17 8.76 -2.99 -11.38
CA LEU A 17 9.01 -2.20 -10.17
C LEU A 17 8.36 -2.81 -8.92
N SER A 18 7.24 -3.52 -9.07
CA SER A 18 6.62 -4.26 -7.97
C SER A 18 7.50 -5.43 -7.54
N ASP A 19 8.04 -6.18 -8.50
CA ASP A 19 8.96 -7.30 -8.22
C ASP A 19 10.23 -6.80 -7.50
N VAL A 20 10.79 -5.67 -7.92
CA VAL A 20 11.94 -5.02 -7.27
C VAL A 20 11.63 -4.68 -5.81
N VAL A 21 10.47 -4.07 -5.55
CA VAL A 21 10.06 -3.70 -4.18
C VAL A 21 9.82 -4.94 -3.32
N LEU A 22 9.13 -5.95 -3.83
CA LEU A 22 8.85 -7.20 -3.11
C LEU A 22 10.14 -7.99 -2.83
N GLY A 23 11.15 -7.89 -3.71
CA GLY A 23 12.48 -8.47 -3.52
C GLY A 23 13.45 -7.61 -2.70
N ALA A 24 13.05 -6.44 -2.22
CA ALA A 24 13.96 -5.47 -1.61
C ALA A 24 14.43 -5.85 -0.18
N GLY A 25 13.89 -6.93 0.39
CA GLY A 25 14.20 -7.41 1.74
C GLY A 25 13.46 -6.67 2.87
N LEU A 26 12.39 -5.96 2.54
CA LEU A 26 11.42 -5.47 3.54
C LEU A 26 10.47 -6.61 3.92
N GLU A 27 10.01 -6.58 5.17
CA GLU A 27 9.13 -7.60 5.72
C GLU A 27 7.79 -7.61 4.96
N PRO A 28 7.30 -8.79 4.51
CA PRO A 28 6.03 -8.88 3.77
C PRO A 28 4.84 -8.27 4.53
N GLN A 29 4.79 -8.44 5.85
CA GLN A 29 3.75 -7.85 6.70
C GLN A 29 3.77 -6.32 6.64
N LEU A 30 4.96 -5.71 6.72
CA LEU A 30 5.12 -4.25 6.64
C LEU A 30 4.69 -3.72 5.27
N LEU A 31 5.10 -4.40 4.20
CA LEU A 31 4.72 -4.04 2.83
C LEU A 31 3.20 -4.09 2.64
N ASN A 32 2.55 -5.14 3.13
CA ASN A 32 1.09 -5.26 3.06
C ASN A 32 0.37 -4.14 3.82
N LEU A 33 0.81 -3.79 5.03
CA LEU A 33 0.23 -2.67 5.79
C LEU A 33 0.34 -1.34 5.04
N VAL A 34 1.52 -1.06 4.48
CA VAL A 34 1.78 0.15 3.69
C VAL A 34 0.91 0.19 2.43
N MET A 35 0.87 -0.91 1.69
CA MET A 35 0.10 -1.01 0.45
C MET A 35 -1.41 -0.89 0.72
N MET A 36 -1.90 -1.51 1.79
CA MET A 36 -3.28 -1.36 2.23
C MET A 36 -3.58 0.08 2.65
N ARG A 37 -2.71 0.72 3.44
CA ARG A 37 -2.97 2.07 3.95
C ARG A 37 -3.02 3.11 2.83
N ALA A 38 -2.09 3.05 1.87
CA ALA A 38 -2.14 3.91 0.68
C ALA A 38 -3.41 3.67 -0.13
N SER A 39 -3.80 2.41 -0.32
CA SER A 39 -5.01 2.04 -1.06
C SER A 39 -6.30 2.49 -0.38
N GLN A 40 -6.34 2.50 0.97
CA GLN A 40 -7.46 3.05 1.75
C GLN A 40 -7.63 4.55 1.52
N ILE A 41 -6.51 5.30 1.48
CA ILE A 41 -6.53 6.75 1.26
C ILE A 41 -6.97 7.06 -0.17
N ASN A 42 -6.46 6.32 -1.16
CA ASN A 42 -6.77 6.55 -2.56
C ASN A 42 -8.13 5.94 -3.00
N GLY A 43 -8.75 5.08 -2.20
CA GLY A 43 -10.01 4.41 -2.54
C GLY A 43 -9.89 3.32 -3.61
N CYS A 44 -8.75 2.62 -3.73
CA CYS A 44 -8.58 1.55 -4.73
C CYS A 44 -9.16 0.21 -4.22
N ALA A 45 -10.42 -0.09 -4.56
CA ALA A 45 -11.10 -1.31 -4.11
C ALA A 45 -10.40 -2.61 -4.54
N SER A 46 -9.90 -2.71 -5.78
CA SER A 46 -9.19 -3.91 -6.24
C SER A 46 -7.85 -4.11 -5.53
N CYS A 47 -7.16 -3.02 -5.19
CA CYS A 47 -5.92 -3.07 -4.44
C CYS A 47 -6.18 -3.50 -2.98
N LEU A 48 -7.26 -3.01 -2.37
CA LEU A 48 -7.66 -3.39 -1.02
C LEU A 48 -8.00 -4.88 -0.91
N ASP A 49 -8.78 -5.39 -1.86
CA ASP A 49 -9.11 -6.82 -1.95
C ASP A 49 -7.84 -7.69 -2.03
N MET A 50 -6.95 -7.40 -2.99
CA MET A 50 -5.70 -8.12 -3.16
C MET A 50 -4.81 -8.07 -1.91
N HIS A 51 -4.47 -6.87 -1.42
CA HIS A 51 -3.53 -6.74 -0.31
C HIS A 51 -4.10 -7.20 1.04
N SER A 52 -5.41 -7.13 1.24
CA SER A 52 -6.04 -7.73 2.43
C SER A 52 -5.95 -9.25 2.40
N THR A 53 -6.17 -9.86 1.24
CA THR A 53 -6.05 -11.32 1.05
C THR A 53 -4.61 -11.78 1.25
N ASP A 54 -3.64 -11.07 0.67
CA ASP A 54 -2.22 -11.37 0.79
C ASP A 54 -1.73 -11.18 2.25
N ALA A 55 -2.18 -10.13 2.93
CA ALA A 55 -1.85 -9.88 4.34
C ALA A 55 -2.31 -11.02 5.25
N VAL A 56 -3.59 -11.41 5.15
CA VAL A 56 -4.15 -12.51 5.93
C VAL A 56 -3.46 -13.83 5.60
N SER A 57 -3.17 -14.08 4.32
CA SER A 57 -2.43 -15.27 3.90
C SER A 57 -0.99 -15.30 4.44
N ALA A 58 -0.39 -14.13 4.67
CA ALA A 58 0.92 -13.97 5.31
C ALA A 58 0.87 -13.94 6.85
N GLY A 59 -0.28 -14.23 7.46
CA GLY A 59 -0.46 -14.36 8.91
C GLY A 59 -0.80 -13.07 9.65
N GLU A 60 -1.18 -11.99 8.96
CA GLU A 60 -1.66 -10.76 9.60
C GLU A 60 -3.00 -10.98 10.30
N ASP A 61 -3.18 -10.35 11.48
CA ASP A 61 -4.46 -10.39 12.19
C ASP A 61 -5.48 -9.50 11.46
N PRO A 62 -6.62 -10.03 10.98
CA PRO A 62 -7.65 -9.22 10.32
C PRO A 62 -8.11 -8.01 11.13
N ARG A 63 -8.09 -8.09 12.47
CA ARG A 63 -8.45 -6.97 13.35
C ARG A 63 -7.49 -5.79 13.19
N ARG A 64 -6.20 -6.05 12.99
CA ARG A 64 -5.20 -4.99 12.71
C ARG A 64 -5.50 -4.31 11.38
N LEU A 65 -5.92 -5.07 10.36
CA LEU A 65 -6.31 -4.50 9.05
C LEU A 65 -7.55 -3.61 9.15
N HIS A 66 -8.55 -4.01 9.95
CA HIS A 66 -9.75 -3.21 10.19
C HIS A 66 -9.45 -1.92 10.97
N VAL A 67 -8.49 -1.95 11.91
CA VAL A 67 -8.09 -0.79 12.71
C VAL A 67 -7.03 0.07 12.01
N LEU A 68 -6.42 -0.41 10.92
CA LEU A 68 -5.37 0.29 10.18
C LEU A 68 -5.72 1.76 9.83
N PRO A 69 -6.95 2.16 9.45
CA PRO A 69 -7.28 3.57 9.23
C PRO A 69 -7.10 4.46 10.47
N ALA A 70 -7.20 3.89 11.66
CA ALA A 70 -7.11 4.53 12.97
C ALA A 70 -5.83 4.14 13.74
N TRP A 71 -4.78 3.68 13.04
CA TRP A 71 -3.56 3.11 13.64
C TRP A 71 -2.89 3.98 14.72
N ARG A 72 -3.05 5.31 14.67
CA ARG A 72 -2.45 6.23 15.65
C ARG A 72 -3.05 6.09 17.05
N ASP A 73 -4.33 5.71 17.13
CA ASP A 73 -5.13 5.63 18.36
C ASP A 73 -4.93 4.33 19.14
N VAL A 74 -4.20 3.36 18.57
CA VAL A 74 -3.93 2.06 19.20
C VAL A 74 -2.44 1.79 19.35
N SER A 75 -2.08 0.96 20.33
CA SER A 75 -0.70 0.51 20.59
C SER A 75 -0.32 -0.76 19.83
N TRP A 76 -1.16 -1.24 18.92
CA TRP A 76 -0.96 -2.53 18.25
C TRP A 76 0.20 -2.51 17.27
N PHE A 77 0.50 -1.35 16.67
CA PHE A 77 1.54 -1.21 15.66
C PHE A 77 2.88 -0.85 16.30
N SER A 78 3.96 -1.54 15.89
CA SER A 78 5.31 -1.28 16.36
C SER A 78 5.83 0.10 15.95
N ALA A 79 6.90 0.60 16.58
CA ALA A 79 7.52 1.88 16.20
C ALA A 79 7.90 1.91 14.70
N ARG A 80 8.46 0.81 14.20
CA ARG A 80 8.83 0.62 12.79
C ARG A 80 7.60 0.72 11.86
N GLU A 81 6.51 0.05 12.22
CA GLU A 81 5.25 0.12 11.46
C GLU A 81 4.63 1.53 11.50
N ARG A 82 4.63 2.18 12.66
CA ARG A 82 4.10 3.54 12.84
C ARG A 82 4.86 4.56 11.99
N ALA A 83 6.19 4.49 11.96
CA ALA A 83 7.01 5.34 11.10
C ALA A 83 6.71 5.09 9.62
N ALA A 84 6.61 3.82 9.21
CA ALA A 84 6.28 3.47 7.84
C ALA A 84 4.89 3.96 7.42
N LEU A 85 3.89 3.82 8.31
CA LEU A 85 2.54 4.32 8.08
C LEU A 85 2.50 5.85 8.03
N ALA A 86 3.25 6.56 8.89
CA ALA A 86 3.34 8.02 8.85
C ALA A 86 3.94 8.52 7.52
N LEU A 87 5.02 7.88 7.04
CA LEU A 87 5.61 8.19 5.74
C LEU A 87 4.63 7.87 4.60
N THR A 88 3.96 6.72 4.66
CA THR A 88 2.96 6.28 3.67
C THR A 88 1.85 7.30 3.52
N GLU A 89 1.27 7.76 4.64
CA GLU A 89 0.20 8.76 4.61
C GLU A 89 0.67 10.11 4.06
N SER A 90 1.87 10.55 4.45
CA SER A 90 2.42 11.85 4.03
C SER A 90 2.71 11.87 2.54
N VAL A 91 3.37 10.83 2.01
CA VAL A 91 3.69 10.70 0.58
C VAL A 91 2.41 10.52 -0.26
N THR A 92 1.45 9.73 0.22
CA THR A 92 0.18 9.49 -0.51
C THR A 92 -0.64 10.78 -0.67
N ARG A 93 -0.59 11.69 0.32
CA ARG A 93 -1.37 12.95 0.34
C ARG A 93 -0.65 14.16 -0.25
N ILE A 94 0.48 14.00 -0.93
CA ILE A 94 1.21 15.13 -1.57
C ILE A 94 0.30 15.94 -2.51
N GLY A 95 -0.64 15.28 -3.20
CA GLY A 95 -1.61 15.94 -4.08
C GLY A 95 -2.56 16.93 -3.39
N GLU A 96 -2.66 16.91 -2.07
CA GLU A 96 -3.47 17.85 -1.27
C GLU A 96 -2.75 19.20 -1.00
N GLY A 97 -1.65 19.49 -1.71
CA GLY A 97 -0.83 20.69 -1.46
C GLY A 97 0.08 20.57 -0.23
N ARG A 98 0.31 19.35 0.25
CA ARG A 98 1.15 19.05 1.42
C ARG A 98 2.56 18.63 0.98
N THR A 99 3.56 19.01 1.76
CA THR A 99 4.91 18.43 1.67
C THR A 99 5.02 17.23 2.61
N VAL A 100 6.06 16.41 2.42
CA VAL A 100 6.42 15.38 3.42
C VAL A 100 7.24 16.07 4.51
N PRO A 101 6.80 16.06 5.78
CA PRO A 101 7.55 16.70 6.86
C PRO A 101 8.91 16.05 7.11
N ASP A 102 9.94 16.85 7.41
CA ASP A 102 11.30 16.37 7.64
C ASP A 102 11.41 15.40 8.83
N ASP A 103 10.61 15.60 9.87
CA ASP A 103 10.55 14.72 11.05
C ASP A 103 9.99 13.34 10.70
N VAL A 104 9.02 13.26 9.80
CA VAL A 104 8.49 11.98 9.28
C VAL A 104 9.56 11.23 8.48
N ILE A 105 10.37 11.93 7.69
CA ILE A 105 11.49 11.34 6.94
C ILE A 105 12.57 10.87 7.92
N ALA A 106 12.97 11.71 8.87
CA ALA A 106 13.98 11.40 9.86
C ALA A 106 13.60 10.20 10.74
N GLU A 107 12.32 10.09 11.13
CA GLU A 107 11.83 8.94 11.90
C GLU A 107 11.88 7.64 11.08
N ALA A 108 11.49 7.69 9.80
CA ALA A 108 11.61 6.53 8.91
C ALA A 108 13.09 6.11 8.74
N ASP A 109 14.00 7.06 8.52
CA ASP A 109 15.44 6.80 8.44
C ASP A 109 15.98 6.17 9.74
N SER A 110 15.52 6.64 10.90
CA SER A 110 15.94 6.15 12.22
C SER A 110 15.58 4.67 12.43
N VAL A 111 14.35 4.28 12.11
CA VAL A 111 13.86 2.92 12.40
C VAL A 111 14.06 1.91 11.26
N LEU A 112 14.22 2.38 10.03
CA LEU A 112 14.47 1.53 8.85
C LEU A 112 15.92 1.55 8.36
N GLY A 113 16.71 2.54 8.78
CA GLY A 113 17.94 2.89 8.09
C GLY A 113 17.63 3.56 6.74
N LYS A 114 18.57 4.37 6.25
CA LYS A 114 18.41 5.12 4.98
C LYS A 114 18.06 4.22 3.79
N ASP A 115 18.73 3.08 3.67
CA ASP A 115 18.45 2.10 2.62
C ASP A 115 17.04 1.51 2.73
N GLY A 116 16.58 1.21 3.95
CA GLY A 116 15.24 0.70 4.21
C GLY A 116 14.16 1.74 3.94
N ALA A 117 14.39 2.99 4.35
CA ALA A 117 13.49 4.11 4.09
C ALA A 117 13.38 4.42 2.59
N ALA A 118 14.48 4.36 1.84
CA ALA A 118 14.47 4.52 0.39
C ALA A 118 13.66 3.42 -0.32
N LYS A 119 13.83 2.15 0.10
CA LYS A 119 13.04 1.02 -0.40
C LYS A 119 11.55 1.18 -0.07
N LEU A 120 11.24 1.64 1.14
CA LEU A 120 9.88 1.91 1.58
C LEU A 120 9.24 3.03 0.75
N LEU A 121 9.96 4.12 0.50
CA LEU A 121 9.50 5.21 -0.37
C LEU A 121 9.11 4.68 -1.75
N LEU A 122 9.97 3.86 -2.36
CA LEU A 122 9.66 3.26 -3.66
C LEU A 122 8.42 2.35 -3.58
N ALA A 123 8.26 1.58 -2.51
CA ALA A 123 7.05 0.78 -2.28
C ALA A 123 5.77 1.63 -2.23
N ILE A 124 5.83 2.76 -1.52
CA ILE A 124 4.71 3.72 -1.42
C ILE A 124 4.38 4.32 -2.80
N VAL A 125 5.39 4.65 -3.61
CA VAL A 125 5.20 5.15 -4.97
C VAL A 125 4.58 4.09 -5.88
N VAL A 126 5.07 2.85 -5.81
CA VAL A 126 4.56 1.72 -6.59
C VAL A 126 3.08 1.48 -6.29
N ILE A 127 2.66 1.44 -5.02
CA ILE A 127 1.24 1.26 -4.71
C ILE A 127 0.40 2.47 -5.13
N ASN A 128 0.92 3.70 -4.98
CA ASN A 128 0.23 4.90 -5.43
C ASN A 128 -0.01 4.91 -6.95
N GLY A 129 0.95 4.41 -7.75
CA GLY A 129 0.75 4.26 -9.18
C GLY A 129 -0.22 3.12 -9.51
N TRP A 130 -0.16 1.98 -8.82
CA TRP A 130 -1.16 0.92 -8.97
C TRP A 130 -2.57 1.39 -8.65
N ASN A 131 -2.75 2.17 -7.58
CA ASN A 131 -4.04 2.76 -7.24
C ASN A 131 -4.57 3.61 -8.41
N ARG A 132 -3.73 4.48 -8.99
CA ARG A 132 -4.10 5.34 -10.13
C ARG A 132 -4.44 4.53 -11.38
N ILE A 133 -3.62 3.53 -11.70
CA ILE A 133 -3.84 2.64 -12.85
C ILE A 133 -5.17 1.88 -12.69
N ASN A 134 -5.40 1.29 -11.52
CA ASN A 134 -6.56 0.44 -11.28
C ASN A 134 -7.87 1.24 -11.18
N ILE A 135 -7.84 2.40 -10.52
CA ILE A 135 -9.01 3.30 -10.43
C ILE A 135 -9.40 3.81 -11.83
N THR A 136 -8.44 4.33 -12.59
CA THR A 136 -8.66 4.82 -13.97
C THR A 136 -9.02 3.69 -14.93
N GLY A 137 -8.54 2.48 -14.64
CA GLY A 137 -8.86 1.26 -15.36
C GLY A 137 -10.21 0.65 -15.03
N HIS A 138 -10.90 1.12 -13.97
CA HIS A 138 -12.07 0.48 -13.39
C HIS A 138 -11.83 -1.01 -13.09
N ALA A 139 -10.64 -1.35 -12.59
CA ALA A 139 -10.32 -2.71 -12.19
C ALA A 139 -11.25 -3.15 -11.05
N ALA A 140 -11.96 -4.27 -11.25
CA ALA A 140 -12.84 -4.82 -10.23
C ALA A 140 -12.04 -5.59 -9.17
N PRO A 141 -12.45 -5.57 -7.89
CA PRO A 141 -12.03 -6.56 -6.90
C PRO A 141 -12.29 -7.98 -7.40
N ARG A 142 -11.53 -8.95 -6.91
CA ARG A 142 -11.85 -10.36 -7.16
C ARG A 142 -13.16 -10.63 -6.40
N ARG A 143 -14.27 -10.80 -7.13
CA ARG A 143 -15.57 -11.08 -6.50
C ARG A 143 -15.42 -12.30 -5.58
N GLY A 144 -15.63 -12.12 -4.28
CA GLY A 144 -16.12 -13.21 -3.43
C GLY A 144 -17.49 -13.70 -3.94
N PRO A 145 -17.96 -14.89 -3.51
CA PRO A 145 -19.24 -15.42 -3.96
C PRO A 145 -20.37 -14.41 -3.75
N SER A 146 -21.25 -14.29 -4.75
CA SER A 146 -22.39 -13.37 -4.76
C SER A 146 -23.25 -13.52 -3.50
N LEU A 147 -23.48 -12.42 -2.77
CA LEU A 147 -24.50 -12.35 -1.70
C LEU A 147 -25.93 -12.29 -2.27
N SER A 148 -26.24 -13.09 -3.28
CA SER A 148 -27.57 -13.19 -3.88
C SER A 148 -28.15 -14.57 -3.66
N ALA A 149 -28.57 -14.90 -2.44
CA ALA A 149 -29.46 -16.03 -2.18
C ALA A 149 -30.09 -16.00 -0.77
N HIS A 150 -30.58 -14.86 -0.27
CA HIS A 150 -31.55 -14.87 0.84
C HIS A 150 -32.62 -13.82 0.56
N SER A 151 -33.56 -14.21 -0.31
CA SER A 151 -34.92 -13.68 -0.38
C SER A 151 -35.86 -14.74 0.15
#